data_AF-A0A656K113-F1
#
_entry.id   AF-A0A656K113-F1
#
_cell.length_a   1.000
_cell.length_b   1.000
_cell.length_c   1.000
_cell.angle_alpha   90.00
_cell.angle_beta   90.00
_cell.angle_gamma   90.00
#
_symmetry.space_group_name_H-M   'P 1'
#
loop_
_entity.id
_entity.type
_entity.pdbx_description
1 polymer ?
#
loop_
_entity_poly.entity_id
_entity_poly.type
_entity_poly.pdbx_seq_one_letter_code
_entity_poly.pdbx_strand_id
1 'polypeptide(L)'
;PRFAEVADEFFEFIKGAQLIIHNAAFDVGFINNEFALMGAQDKADITRHCKILDTLMMARERHPGQRNSLDALCKRYGVDNSGRELHGALLDSEILADVYLAMTGG
;
A
#
# COMPACT_ATOMS: atom_id res chain seq x y z
N PRO A 1 -3.91 18.71 -6.79
CA PRO A 1 -4.79 18.31 -7.91
C PRO A 1 -5.94 17.45 -7.37
N ARG A 2 -7.07 17.40 -8.08
CA ARG A 2 -8.14 16.42 -7.88
C ARG A 2 -7.73 15.09 -8.51
N PHE A 3 -8.33 13.99 -8.05
CA PHE A 3 -8.02 12.65 -8.57
C PHE A 3 -8.22 12.56 -10.10
N ALA A 4 -9.33 13.11 -10.61
CA ALA A 4 -9.62 13.11 -12.05
C ALA A 4 -8.55 13.78 -12.93
N GLU A 5 -7.73 14.67 -12.38
CA GLU A 5 -6.65 15.34 -13.12
C GLU A 5 -5.40 14.46 -13.26
N VAL A 6 -5.26 13.43 -12.42
CA VAL A 6 -4.07 12.55 -12.36
C VAL A 6 -4.42 11.06 -12.56
N ALA A 7 -5.70 10.71 -12.69
CA ALA A 7 -6.19 9.33 -12.68
C ALA A 7 -5.58 8.47 -13.79
N ASP A 8 -5.41 9.01 -14.99
CA ASP A 8 -4.85 8.26 -16.12
C ASP A 8 -3.35 8.03 -15.98
N GLU A 9 -2.61 9.05 -15.53
CA GLU A 9 -1.17 8.93 -15.25
C GLU A 9 -0.94 7.93 -14.11
N PHE A 10 -1.72 8.04 -13.04
CA PHE A 10 -1.68 7.10 -11.92
C PHE A 10 -2.01 5.68 -12.36
N PHE A 11 -3.05 5.48 -13.17
CA PHE A 11 -3.44 4.16 -13.66
C PHE A 11 -2.33 3.53 -14.48
N GLU A 12 -1.75 4.25 -15.44
CA GLU A 12 -0.66 3.72 -16.27
C GLU A 12 0.62 3.47 -15.46
N PHE A 13 0.86 4.24 -14.39
CA PHE A 13 1.98 3.99 -13.46
C PHE A 13 1.86 2.66 -12.71
N ILE A 14 0.65 2.30 -12.25
CA ILE A 14 0.43 1.08 -11.44
C ILE A 14 0.12 -0.17 -12.27
N LYS A 15 -0.36 0.00 -13.51
CA LYS A 15 -0.86 -1.09 -14.34
C LYS A 15 0.19 -2.17 -14.60
N GLY A 16 -0.18 -3.42 -14.36
CA GLY A 16 0.69 -4.59 -14.51
C GLY A 16 1.67 -4.79 -13.35
N ALA A 17 1.74 -3.86 -12.40
CA ALA A 17 2.62 -3.97 -11.24
C ALA A 17 2.03 -4.88 -10.14
N GLN A 18 2.88 -5.20 -9.17
CA GLN A 18 2.45 -5.74 -7.88
C GLN A 18 2.38 -4.58 -6.87
N LEU A 19 1.19 -4.32 -6.36
CA LEU A 19 0.96 -3.30 -5.33
C LEU A 19 1.12 -3.95 -3.96
N ILE A 20 2.21 -3.56 -3.30
CA ILE A 20 2.54 -3.94 -1.94
C ILE A 20 1.96 -2.86 -1.03
N ILE A 21 0.89 -3.19 -0.30
CA ILE A 21 0.14 -2.24 0.52
C ILE A 21 0.00 -2.81 1.93
N HIS A 22 0.01 -1.97 2.95
CA HIS A 22 -0.28 -2.37 4.32
C HIS A 22 -1.75 -2.13 4.64
N ASN A 23 -2.53 -3.20 4.87
CA ASN A 23 -4.00 -3.15 4.94
C ASN A 23 -4.64 -2.82 3.59
N ALA A 24 -4.25 -3.59 2.55
CA ALA A 24 -4.56 -3.31 1.15
C ALA A 24 -6.05 -3.08 0.85
N ALA A 25 -6.96 -3.72 1.59
CA ALA A 25 -8.39 -3.55 1.43
C ALA A 25 -8.85 -2.08 1.55
N PHE A 26 -8.15 -1.28 2.36
CA PHE A 26 -8.43 0.14 2.52
C PHE A 26 -8.09 0.92 1.24
N ASP A 27 -6.82 0.94 0.84
CA ASP A 27 -6.35 1.70 -0.30
C ASP A 27 -6.97 1.22 -1.62
N VAL A 28 -7.09 -0.10 -1.82
CA VAL A 28 -7.77 -0.67 -3.00
C VAL A 28 -9.22 -0.21 -3.06
N GLY A 29 -9.91 -0.16 -1.91
CA GLY A 29 -11.28 0.34 -1.82
C GLY A 29 -11.40 1.80 -2.24
N PHE A 30 -10.47 2.65 -1.79
CA PHE A 30 -10.43 4.07 -2.19
C PHE A 30 -10.15 4.23 -3.68
N ILE A 31 -9.12 3.55 -4.22
CA ILE A 31 -8.75 3.66 -5.63
C ILE A 31 -9.92 3.22 -6.53
N ASN A 32 -10.54 2.07 -6.21
CA ASN A 32 -11.70 1.56 -6.96
C ASN A 32 -12.88 2.54 -6.92
N ASN A 33 -13.17 3.11 -5.75
CA ASN A 33 -14.25 4.09 -5.59
C ASN A 33 -13.98 5.37 -6.40
N GLU A 34 -12.76 5.89 -6.36
CA GLU A 34 -12.40 7.11 -7.12
C GLU A 34 -12.55 6.90 -8.64
N PHE A 35 -12.10 5.75 -9.18
CA PHE A 35 -12.36 5.43 -10.59
C PHE A 35 -13.85 5.23 -10.90
N ALA A 36 -14.61 4.63 -9.98
CA ALA A 36 -16.06 4.46 -10.15
C ALA A 36 -16.80 5.81 -10.19
N LEU A 37 -16.44 6.76 -9.31
CA LEU A 37 -17.01 8.12 -9.28
C LEU A 37 -16.72 8.91 -10.56
N MET A 38 -15.62 8.62 -11.25
CA MET A 38 -15.30 9.19 -12.55
C MET A 38 -16.04 8.53 -13.73
N GLY A 39 -16.79 7.45 -13.50
CA GLY A 39 -17.43 6.67 -14.55
C GLY A 39 -16.51 5.68 -15.27
N ALA A 40 -15.26 5.50 -14.81
CA ALA A 40 -14.29 4.56 -15.37
C ALA A 40 -14.48 3.14 -14.79
N GLN A 41 -15.64 2.53 -15.06
CA GLN A 41 -16.04 1.24 -14.50
C GLN A 41 -15.08 0.09 -14.87
N ASP A 42 -14.38 0.20 -16.00
CA ASP A 42 -13.34 -0.72 -16.44
C ASP A 42 -12.07 -0.66 -15.58
N LYS A 43 -11.79 0.50 -14.97
CA LYS A 43 -10.66 0.75 -14.06
C LYS A 43 -11.04 0.62 -12.58
N ALA A 44 -12.33 0.62 -12.25
CA ALA A 44 -12.87 0.57 -10.89
C ALA A 44 -12.67 -0.78 -10.16
N ASP A 45 -12.02 -1.75 -10.80
CA ASP A 45 -11.52 -2.96 -10.15
C ASP A 45 -10.03 -3.13 -10.49
N ILE A 46 -9.16 -2.50 -9.68
CA ILE A 46 -7.72 -2.52 -9.93
C ILE A 46 -7.11 -3.91 -9.79
N THR A 47 -7.80 -4.85 -9.15
CA THR A 47 -7.31 -6.23 -9.00
C THR A 47 -7.27 -6.99 -10.32
N ARG A 48 -7.98 -6.48 -11.35
CA ARG A 48 -7.91 -6.99 -12.72
C ARG A 48 -6.66 -6.54 -13.47
N HIS A 49 -6.06 -5.44 -13.03
CA HIS A 49 -4.95 -4.76 -13.71
C HIS A 49 -3.63 -4.88 -12.94
N CYS A 50 -3.68 -5.14 -11.64
CA CYS A 50 -2.54 -5.21 -10.75
C CYS A 50 -2.63 -6.44 -9.83
N LYS A 51 -1.48 -6.96 -9.40
CA LYS A 51 -1.44 -7.95 -8.32
C LYS A 51 -1.45 -7.21 -6.98
N ILE A 52 -2.26 -7.65 -6.02
CA ILE A 52 -2.30 -7.05 -4.69
C ILE A 52 -1.58 -7.96 -3.69
N LEU A 53 -0.66 -7.40 -2.92
CA LEU A 53 -0.01 -8.06 -1.81
C LEU A 53 -0.25 -7.23 -0.54
N ASP A 54 -0.95 -7.83 0.41
CA ASP A 54 -1.24 -7.20 1.70
C ASP A 54 -0.17 -7.58 2.75
N THR A 55 0.70 -6.64 3.06
CA THR A 55 1.77 -6.83 4.04
C THR A 55 1.24 -6.97 5.46
N LEU A 56 0.04 -6.48 5.77
CA LEU A 56 -0.57 -6.70 7.10
C LEU A 56 -0.92 -8.18 7.28
N MET A 57 -1.42 -8.84 6.23
CA MET A 57 -1.70 -10.27 6.27
C MET A 57 -0.41 -11.08 6.41
N MET A 58 0.63 -10.73 5.64
CA MET A 58 1.96 -11.33 5.79
C MET A 58 2.52 -11.15 7.21
N ALA A 59 2.38 -9.96 7.79
CA ALA A 59 2.85 -9.66 9.15
C ALA A 59 2.08 -10.47 10.21
N ARG A 60 0.75 -10.63 10.04
CA ARG A 60 -0.10 -11.45 10.92
C ARG A 60 0.26 -12.92 10.89
N GLU A 61 0.62 -13.46 9.72
CA GLU A 61 1.08 -14.84 9.58
C GLU A 61 2.44 -15.06 10.25
N ARG A 62 3.37 -14.12 10.09
CA ARG A 62 4.71 -14.20 10.69
C ARG A 62 4.73 -13.93 12.20
N HIS A 63 3.90 -13.02 12.68
CA HIS A 63 3.83 -12.59 14.08
C HIS A 63 2.40 -12.71 14.61
N PRO A 64 1.89 -13.96 14.76
CA PRO A 64 0.52 -14.19 15.20
C PRO A 64 0.32 -13.66 16.62
N GLY A 65 -0.81 -12.97 16.84
CA GLY A 65 -1.19 -12.40 18.14
C GLY A 65 -0.42 -11.14 18.56
N GLN A 66 0.50 -10.65 17.73
CA GLN A 66 1.30 -9.46 18.02
C GLN A 66 0.75 -8.21 17.31
N ARG A 67 1.25 -7.03 17.72
CA ARG A 67 0.98 -5.79 16.99
C ARG A 67 1.72 -5.81 15.66
N ASN A 68 0.95 -5.64 14.58
CA ASN A 68 1.42 -5.68 13.19
C ASN A 68 1.14 -4.37 12.45
N SER A 69 1.02 -3.25 13.16
CA SER A 69 1.00 -1.93 12.52
C SER A 69 2.37 -1.60 11.92
N LEU A 70 2.42 -0.70 10.94
CA LEU A 70 3.67 -0.25 10.33
C LEU A 70 4.71 0.18 11.37
N ASP A 71 4.33 0.98 12.37
CA ASP A 71 5.25 1.37 13.46
C ASP A 71 5.78 0.20 14.29
N ALA A 72 4.92 -0.78 14.57
CA ALA A 72 5.32 -1.97 15.31
C ALA A 72 6.31 -2.83 14.50
N LEU A 73 6.14 -2.88 13.18
CA LEU A 73 7.05 -3.56 12.28
C LEU A 73 8.37 -2.80 12.12
N CYS A 74 8.34 -1.46 12.05
CA CYS A 74 9.56 -0.63 12.02
C CYS A 74 10.45 -0.92 13.22
N LYS A 75 9.85 -0.86 14.43
CA LYS A 75 10.56 -1.17 15.67
C LYS A 75 11.11 -2.60 15.70
N ARG A 76 10.38 -3.56 15.12
CA ARG A 76 10.77 -4.98 15.10
C ARG A 76 11.97 -5.22 14.19
N TYR A 77 11.95 -4.63 13.01
CA TYR A 77 12.96 -4.86 11.97
C TYR A 77 14.09 -3.84 11.98
N GLY A 78 14.06 -2.87 12.91
CA GLY A 78 15.08 -1.82 13.00
C GLY A 78 15.02 -0.81 11.85
N VAL A 79 13.84 -0.62 11.25
CA VAL A 79 13.60 0.41 10.23
C VAL A 79 13.35 1.74 10.93
N ASP A 80 14.05 2.78 10.49
CA ASP A 80 13.91 4.13 11.03
C ASP A 80 12.60 4.78 10.54
N ASN A 81 11.75 5.15 11.49
CA ASN A 81 10.51 5.90 11.22
C ASN A 81 10.49 7.27 11.94
N SER A 82 11.66 7.79 12.34
CA SER A 82 11.79 9.06 13.08
C SER A 82 11.28 10.27 12.31
N GLY A 83 11.33 10.25 10.97
CA GLY A 83 10.80 11.30 10.09
C GLY A 83 9.27 11.36 9.99
N ARG A 84 8.54 10.45 10.67
CA ARG A 84 7.09 10.25 10.50
C ARG A 84 6.20 11.21 11.29
N GLU A 85 6.73 12.33 11.79
CA GLU A 85 5.96 13.34 12.54
C GLU A 85 4.78 13.91 11.71
N LEU A 86 4.95 13.98 10.39
CA LEU A 86 3.87 14.23 9.44
C LEU A 86 3.61 12.94 8.66
N HIS A 87 2.44 12.33 8.84
CA HIS A 87 2.04 11.13 8.13
C HIS A 87 1.89 11.46 6.63
N GLY A 88 2.94 11.21 5.85
CA GLY A 88 2.98 11.41 4.41
C GLY A 88 2.89 10.07 3.69
N ALA A 89 2.00 9.94 2.71
CA ALA A 89 1.83 8.69 1.95
C ALA A 89 3.14 8.23 1.28
N LEU A 90 3.98 9.17 0.83
CA LEU A 90 5.29 8.85 0.25
C LEU A 90 6.23 8.23 1.30
N LEU A 91 6.39 8.88 2.46
CA LEU A 91 7.23 8.36 3.54
C LEU A 91 6.73 7.00 4.04
N ASP A 92 5.41 6.83 4.19
CA ASP A 92 4.82 5.54 4.57
C ASP A 92 5.10 4.45 3.52
N SER A 93 5.13 4.80 2.22
CA SER A 93 5.48 3.87 1.16
C SER A 93 6.96 3.46 1.16
N GLU A 94 7.87 4.38 1.49
CA GLU A 94 9.31 4.11 1.62
C GLU A 94 9.58 3.21 2.83
N ILE A 95 9.01 3.57 3.99
CA ILE A 95 9.10 2.76 5.21
C ILE A 95 8.52 1.35 4.98
N LEU A 96 7.38 1.26 4.29
CA LEU A 96 6.78 -0.03 3.96
C LEU A 96 7.69 -0.87 3.07
N ALA A 97 8.40 -0.26 2.11
CA ALA A 97 9.35 -0.96 1.27
C ALA A 97 10.49 -1.57 2.11
N ASP A 98 11.08 -0.79 3.02
CA ASP A 98 12.14 -1.28 3.92
C ASP A 98 11.64 -2.41 4.84
N VAL A 99 10.45 -2.24 5.43
CA VAL A 99 9.81 -3.28 6.26
C VAL A 99 9.54 -4.53 5.43
N TYR A 100 9.04 -4.40 4.20
CA TYR A 100 8.77 -5.54 3.32
C TYR A 100 10.05 -6.28 2.93
N LEU A 101 11.12 -5.56 2.61
CA LEU A 101 12.43 -6.14 2.32
C LEU A 101 12.99 -6.85 3.56
N ALA A 102 12.91 -6.27 4.75
CA ALA A 102 13.34 -6.94 5.98
C ALA A 102 12.49 -8.19 6.32
N MET A 103 11.21 -8.19 5.96
CA MET A 103 10.33 -9.36 6.12
C MET A 103 10.63 -10.51 5.15
N THR A 104 11.18 -10.21 3.97
CA THR A 104 11.33 -11.18 2.87
C THR A 104 12.79 -11.53 2.54
N GLY A 105 13.75 -10.68 2.89
CA GLY A 105 15.18 -10.82 2.59
C GLY A 105 15.99 -11.63 3.60
N GLY A 106 15.38 -12.66 4.21
CA GLY A 106 16.08 -13.66 5.01
C GLY A 106 16.80 -14.69 4.16
#